data_AF-A0A9D4ABF2-F1
#
_entry.id   AF-A0A9D4ABF2-F1
#
_cell.length_a   1.000
_cell.length_b   1.000
_cell.length_c   1.000
_cell.angle_alpha   90.00
_cell.angle_beta   90.00
_cell.angle_gamma   90.00
#
_symmetry.space_group_name_H-M   'P 1'
#
loop_
_entity.id
_entity.type
_entity.pdbx_description
1 polymer ?
#
loop_
_entity_poly.entity_id
_entity_poly.type
_entity_poly.pdbx_seq_one_letter_code
_entity_poly.pdbx_strand_id
1 'polypeptide(L)'
;MLTVFIYRDQGKKHGTKELRGRVERLKTEMEKRSEEQKDIRERQRQVKDKVTAIEAECEELKRETRFIVQQTARTQIKLGLMFRILKARETGHLDEAALLTQMLREIVRVEKEEEEKEG
;
A
#
# COMPACT_ATOMS: atom_id res chain seq x y z
N MET A 1 38.26 -48.14 51.41
CA MET A 1 37.92 -46.69 51.41
C MET A 1 38.39 -45.96 50.15
N LEU A 2 39.63 -46.15 49.67
CA LEU A 2 40.13 -45.49 48.45
C LEU A 2 39.34 -45.80 47.17
N THR A 3 38.95 -47.05 46.95
CA THR A 3 38.20 -47.47 45.74
C THR A 3 36.86 -46.75 45.62
N VAL A 4 36.06 -46.68 46.69
CA VAL A 4 34.77 -45.97 46.71
C VAL A 4 34.95 -44.46 46.40
N PHE A 5 36.04 -43.86 46.88
CA PHE A 5 36.35 -42.45 46.60
C PHE A 5 36.70 -42.22 45.13
N ILE A 6 37.49 -43.11 44.52
CA ILE A 6 37.85 -43.07 43.11
C ILE A 6 36.62 -43.28 42.21
N TYR A 7 35.76 -44.25 42.51
CA TYR A 7 34.52 -44.47 41.75
C TYR A 7 33.56 -43.27 41.84
N ARG A 8 33.45 -42.64 43.01
CA ARG A 8 32.63 -41.43 43.20
C ARG A 8 33.18 -40.21 42.44
N ASP A 9 34.50 -40.06 42.37
CA ASP A 9 35.16 -38.99 41.61
C ASP A 9 35.05 -39.20 40.09
N GLN A 10 35.15 -40.44 39.61
CA GLN A 10 34.94 -40.78 38.19
C GLN A 10 33.50 -40.54 37.74
N GLY A 11 32.49 -40.90 38.55
CA GLY A 11 31.08 -40.60 38.25
C GLY A 11 30.78 -39.10 38.17
N LYS A 12 31.37 -38.30 39.06
CA LYS A 12 31.28 -36.82 39.01
C LYS A 12 31.94 -36.23 37.77
N LYS A 13 33.11 -36.76 37.37
CA LYS A 13 33.82 -36.36 36.13
C LYS A 13 33.04 -36.73 34.87
N HIS A 14 32.33 -37.86 34.86
CA HIS A 14 31.51 -38.27 33.72
C HIS A 14 30.25 -37.41 33.58
N GLY A 15 29.53 -37.15 34.68
CA GLY A 15 28.35 -36.29 34.68
C GLY A 15 28.65 -34.83 34.30
N THR A 16 29.80 -34.30 34.72
CA THR A 16 30.25 -32.95 34.30
C THR A 16 30.62 -32.87 32.82
N LYS A 17 31.21 -33.93 32.24
CA LYS A 17 31.47 -34.01 30.80
C LYS A 17 30.18 -34.06 29.98
N GLU A 18 29.19 -34.82 30.42
CA GLU A 18 27.89 -34.91 29.75
C GLU A 18 27.12 -33.58 29.78
N LEU A 19 27.10 -32.92 30.94
CA LEU A 19 26.53 -31.58 31.10
C LEU A 19 27.22 -30.55 30.19
N ARG A 20 28.56 -30.57 30.12
CA ARG A 20 29.31 -29.70 29.20
C ARG A 20 28.90 -29.96 27.74
N GLY A 21 28.76 -31.22 27.33
CA GLY A 21 28.30 -31.55 25.98
C GLY A 21 26.88 -31.07 25.68
N ARG A 22 25.97 -31.10 26.65
CA ARG A 22 24.62 -30.53 26.52
C ARG A 22 24.64 -29.01 26.39
N VAL A 23 25.47 -28.33 27.17
CA VAL A 23 25.64 -26.87 27.12
C VAL A 23 26.20 -26.41 25.77
N GLU A 24 27.20 -27.10 25.23
CA GLU A 24 27.75 -26.77 23.91
C GLU A 24 26.70 -26.96 22.80
N ARG A 25 25.93 -28.06 22.82
CA ARG A 25 24.82 -28.25 21.86
C ARG A 25 23.78 -27.14 21.94
N LEU A 26 23.37 -26.77 23.17
CA LEU A 26 22.43 -25.67 23.39
C LEU A 26 22.99 -24.35 22.85
N LYS A 27 24.28 -24.07 23.07
CA LYS A 27 24.93 -22.85 22.56
C LYS A 27 24.88 -22.79 21.03
N THR A 28 25.22 -23.88 20.35
CA THR A 28 25.16 -23.95 18.88
C THR A 28 23.73 -23.80 18.36
N GLU A 29 22.74 -24.41 19.00
CA GLU A 29 21.33 -24.24 18.62
C GLU A 29 20.86 -22.79 18.84
N MET A 30 21.30 -22.15 19.92
CA MET A 30 21.00 -20.75 20.21
C MET A 30 21.62 -19.81 19.16
N GLU A 31 22.87 -20.05 18.77
CA GLU A 31 23.54 -19.29 17.70
C GLU A 31 22.79 -19.43 16.38
N LYS A 32 22.44 -20.66 15.97
CA LYS A 32 21.64 -20.91 14.76
C LYS A 32 20.29 -20.19 14.80
N ARG A 33 19.56 -20.29 15.91
CA ARG A 33 18.28 -19.57 16.08
C ARG A 33 18.46 -18.06 16.06
N SER A 34 19.58 -17.55 16.56
CA SER A 34 19.88 -16.11 16.53
C SER A 34 20.08 -15.62 15.09
N GLU A 35 20.79 -16.40 14.27
CA GLU A 35 20.95 -16.14 12.83
C GLU A 35 19.60 -16.13 12.12
N GLU A 36 18.79 -17.18 12.30
CA GLU A 36 17.46 -17.30 11.71
C GLU A 36 16.54 -16.14 12.12
N GLN A 37 16.59 -15.70 13.38
CA GLN A 37 15.82 -14.55 13.84
C GLN A 37 16.27 -13.23 13.20
N LYS A 38 17.56 -13.04 12.92
CA LYS A 38 18.03 -11.84 12.19
C LYS A 38 17.48 -11.83 10.78
N ASP A 39 17.55 -12.95 10.07
CA ASP A 39 16.99 -13.10 8.72
C ASP A 39 15.49 -12.84 8.69
N ILE A 40 14.74 -13.36 9.66
CA ILE A 40 13.29 -13.12 9.77
C ILE A 40 13.00 -11.63 9.96
N ARG A 41 13.75 -10.94 10.85
CA ARG A 41 13.55 -9.50 11.09
C ARG A 41 13.84 -8.68 9.85
N GLU A 42 14.90 -9.01 9.12
CA GLU A 42 15.25 -8.31 7.89
C GLU A 42 14.18 -8.52 6.81
N ARG A 43 13.70 -9.75 6.61
CA ARG A 43 12.60 -10.03 5.69
C ARG A 43 11.31 -9.31 6.10
N GLN A 44 10.98 -9.27 7.39
CA GLN A 44 9.82 -8.54 7.90
C GLN A 44 9.92 -7.04 7.62
N ARG A 45 11.11 -6.46 7.78
CA ARG A 45 11.38 -5.06 7.44
C ARG A 45 11.15 -4.81 5.95
N GLN A 46 11.73 -5.63 5.08
CA GLN A 46 11.56 -5.51 3.63
C GLN A 46 10.09 -5.65 3.20
N VAL A 47 9.34 -6.57 3.81
CA VAL A 47 7.90 -6.72 3.54
C VAL A 47 7.15 -5.46 3.98
N LYS A 48 7.45 -4.93 5.17
CA LYS A 48 6.84 -3.70 5.66
C LYS A 48 7.10 -2.51 4.74
N ASP A 49 8.35 -2.32 4.33
CA ASP A 49 8.74 -1.22 3.45
C ASP A 49 8.02 -1.30 2.10
N LYS A 50 7.89 -2.51 1.53
CA LYS A 50 7.12 -2.75 0.30
C LYS A 50 5.63 -2.47 0.46
N VAL A 51 5.03 -2.91 1.57
CA VAL A 51 3.61 -2.65 1.85
C VAL A 51 3.35 -1.15 1.97
N THR A 52 4.21 -0.42 2.69
CA THR A 52 4.07 1.04 2.82
C THR A 52 4.22 1.76 1.48
N ALA A 53 5.12 1.30 0.59
CA ALA A 53 5.21 1.83 -0.77
C ALA A 53 3.93 1.59 -1.59
N ILE A 54 3.40 0.37 -1.54
CA ILE A 54 2.13 0.01 -2.21
C ILE A 54 0.95 0.84 -1.67
N GLU A 55 0.90 1.07 -0.36
CA GLU A 55 -0.14 1.90 0.24
C GLU A 55 -0.06 3.36 -0.25
N ALA A 56 1.15 3.91 -0.38
CA ALA A 56 1.36 5.25 -0.92
C ALA A 56 0.92 5.36 -2.38
N GLU A 57 1.32 4.40 -3.22
CA GLU A 57 0.88 4.32 -4.62
C GLU A 57 -0.65 4.16 -4.73
N CYS A 58 -1.27 3.35 -3.87
CA CYS A 58 -2.72 3.20 -3.82
C CYS A 58 -3.43 4.52 -3.51
N GLU A 59 -2.90 5.33 -2.59
CA GLU A 59 -3.49 6.63 -2.26
C GLU A 59 -3.31 7.68 -3.37
N GLU A 60 -2.23 7.59 -4.14
CA GLU A 60 -2.04 8.40 -5.35
C GLU A 60 -3.03 7.99 -6.45
N LEU A 61 -3.12 6.69 -6.76
CA LEU A 61 -4.08 6.15 -7.73
C LEU A 61 -5.54 6.51 -7.38
N LYS A 62 -5.90 6.47 -6.09
CA LYS A 62 -7.23 6.91 -5.64
C LYS A 62 -7.47 8.39 -5.89
N ARG A 63 -6.46 9.26 -5.71
CA ARG A 63 -6.54 10.69 -6.00
C ARG A 63 -6.72 10.94 -7.50
N GLU A 64 -5.89 10.32 -8.33
CA GLU A 64 -5.98 10.41 -9.79
C GLU A 64 -7.32 9.90 -10.31
N THR A 65 -7.79 8.75 -9.80
CA THR A 65 -9.08 8.17 -10.20
C THR A 65 -10.24 9.10 -9.86
N ARG A 66 -10.24 9.71 -8.66
CA ARG A 66 -11.28 10.69 -8.29
C ARG A 66 -11.29 11.89 -9.23
N PHE A 67 -10.10 12.40 -9.57
CA PHE A 67 -9.96 13.50 -10.53
C PHE A 67 -10.52 13.12 -11.91
N ILE A 68 -10.13 11.96 -12.45
CA ILE A 68 -10.61 11.47 -13.74
C ILE A 68 -12.13 11.28 -13.73
N VAL A 69 -12.71 10.71 -12.67
CA VAL A 69 -14.17 10.52 -12.54
C VAL A 69 -14.89 11.87 -12.56
N GLN A 70 -14.39 12.86 -11.83
CA GLN A 70 -14.97 14.21 -11.79
C GLN A 70 -14.90 14.88 -13.18
N GLN A 71 -13.76 14.80 -13.86
CA GLN A 71 -13.58 15.35 -15.21
C GLN A 71 -14.44 14.62 -16.24
N THR A 72 -14.61 13.31 -16.09
CA THR A 72 -15.48 12.49 -16.95
C THR A 72 -16.94 12.90 -16.79
N ALA A 73 -17.42 13.07 -15.55
CA ALA A 73 -18.79 13.50 -15.29
C ALA A 73 -19.07 14.90 -15.87
N ARG A 74 -18.15 15.85 -15.68
CA ARG A 74 -18.20 17.18 -16.32
C ARG A 74 -18.31 17.10 -17.84
N THR A 75 -17.46 16.27 -18.46
CA THR A 75 -17.46 16.05 -19.91
C THR A 75 -18.78 15.44 -20.40
N GLN A 76 -19.33 14.47 -19.68
CA GLN A 76 -20.62 13.87 -20.01
C GLN A 76 -21.78 14.89 -19.95
N ILE A 77 -21.78 15.77 -18.95
CA ILE A 77 -22.77 16.86 -18.85
C ILE A 77 -22.67 17.78 -20.07
N LYS A 78 -21.45 18.22 -20.43
CA LYS A 78 -21.21 19.08 -21.61
C LYS A 78 -21.69 18.39 -22.89
N LEU A 79 -21.34 17.13 -23.10
CA LEU A 79 -21.79 16.36 -24.26
C LEU A 79 -23.32 16.24 -24.31
N GLY A 80 -23.96 15.95 -23.18
CA GLY A 80 -25.42 15.89 -23.08
C GLY A 80 -26.10 17.21 -23.47
N LEU A 81 -25.54 18.34 -23.03
CA LEU A 81 -26.01 19.66 -23.44
C LEU A 81 -25.79 19.92 -24.93
N MET A 82 -24.63 19.55 -25.48
CA MET A 82 -24.34 19.69 -26.92
C MET A 82 -25.34 18.90 -27.76
N PHE A 83 -25.68 17.67 -27.39
CA PHE A 83 -26.70 16.89 -28.08
C PHE A 83 -28.08 17.53 -28.00
N ARG A 84 -28.48 18.07 -26.84
CA ARG A 84 -29.76 18.78 -26.70
C ARG A 84 -29.81 20.04 -27.57
N ILE A 85 -28.71 20.80 -27.66
CA ILE A 85 -28.62 21.97 -28.55
C ILE A 85 -28.82 21.55 -30.01
N LEU A 86 -28.14 20.49 -30.46
CA LEU A 86 -28.29 19.97 -31.83
C LEU A 86 -29.74 19.58 -32.11
N LYS A 87 -30.37 18.85 -31.18
CA LYS A 87 -31.78 18.45 -31.30
C LYS A 87 -32.72 19.65 -31.35
N ALA A 88 -32.56 20.63 -30.46
CA ALA A 88 -33.39 21.83 -30.44
C ALA A 88 -33.27 22.64 -31.75
N ARG A 89 -32.05 22.71 -32.32
CA ARG A 89 -31.84 23.32 -33.64
C ARG A 89 -32.49 22.54 -34.76
N GLU A 90 -32.38 21.22 -34.75
CA GLU A 90 -33.01 20.34 -35.73
C GLU A 90 -34.54 20.45 -35.70
N THR A 91 -35.16 20.56 -34.52
CA THR A 91 -36.61 20.69 -34.36
C THR A 91 -37.13 22.13 -34.45
N GLY A 92 -36.25 23.11 -34.70
CA GLY A 92 -36.63 24.52 -34.85
C GLY A 92 -36.89 25.29 -33.54
N HIS A 93 -36.60 24.71 -32.38
CA HIS A 93 -36.68 25.38 -31.07
C HIS A 93 -35.43 26.26 -30.84
N LEU A 94 -35.35 27.37 -31.55
CA LEU A 94 -34.16 28.24 -31.55
C LEU A 94 -33.94 28.96 -30.22
N ASP A 95 -35.00 29.28 -29.50
CA ASP A 95 -34.99 29.85 -28.15
C ASP A 95 -34.42 28.86 -27.13
N GLU A 96 -34.88 27.60 -27.15
CA GLU A 96 -34.33 26.52 -26.33
C GLU A 96 -32.84 26.28 -26.66
N ALA A 97 -32.49 26.25 -27.95
CA ALA A 97 -31.11 26.10 -28.38
C ALA A 97 -30.22 27.26 -27.89
N ALA A 98 -30.73 28.49 -27.90
CA ALA A 98 -30.00 29.67 -27.42
C ALA A 98 -29.76 29.59 -25.90
N LEU A 99 -30.79 29.24 -25.13
CA LEU A 99 -30.71 29.05 -23.68
C LEU A 99 -29.68 27.96 -23.31
N LEU A 100 -29.78 26.79 -23.93
CA LEU A 100 -28.84 25.68 -23.68
C LEU A 100 -27.40 26.06 -24.08
N THR A 101 -27.24 26.82 -25.16
CA THR A 101 -25.92 27.32 -25.58
C THR A 101 -25.34 28.28 -24.54
N GLN A 102 -26.16 29.17 -23.96
CA GLN A 102 -25.71 30.06 -22.89
C GLN A 102 -25.28 29.27 -21.64
N MET A 103 -26.07 28.28 -21.23
CA MET A 103 -25.73 27.39 -20.10
C MET A 103 -24.39 26.68 -20.34
N LEU A 104 -24.18 26.13 -21.55
CA LEU A 104 -22.92 25.45 -21.89
C LEU A 104 -21.72 26.41 -21.83
N ARG A 105 -21.86 27.67 -22.28
CA ARG A 105 -20.80 28.67 -22.17
C ARG A 105 -20.46 28.98 -20.71
N GLU A 106 -21.46 29.06 -19.85
CA GLU A 106 -21.25 29.34 -18.42
C GLU A 106 -20.53 28.18 -17.73
N ILE A 107 -20.91 26.93 -18.00
CA ILE A 107 -20.21 25.74 -17.48
C ILE A 107 -18.74 25.77 -17.91
N VAL A 108 -18.46 26.00 -19.20
CA VAL A 108 -17.08 26.07 -19.71
C VAL A 108 -16.29 27.23 -19.08
N ARG A 109 -16.93 28.36 -18.79
CA ARG A 109 -16.29 29.48 -18.10
C ARG A 109 -15.91 29.09 -16.67
N VAL A 110 -16.85 28.54 -15.91
CA VAL A 110 -16.62 28.13 -14.51
C VAL A 110 -15.51 27.09 -14.44
N GLU A 111 -15.51 26.10 -15.33
CA GLU A 111 -14.45 25.08 -15.38
C GLU A 111 -13.06 25.69 -15.61
N LYS A 112 -12.93 26.67 -16.54
CA LYS A 112 -11.65 27.36 -16.76
C LYS A 112 -11.17 28.13 -15.54
N GLU A 113 -12.09 28.80 -14.84
CA GLU A 113 -11.77 29.54 -13.60
C GLU A 113 -11.39 28.59 -12.45
N GLU A 114 -11.88 27.35 -12.44
CA GLU A 114 -11.48 26.32 -11.48
C GLU A 114 -10.09 25.75 -11.83
N GLU A 115 -9.83 25.47 -13.11
CA GLU A 115 -8.52 24.99 -13.60
C GLU A 115 -7.39 26.00 -13.33
N GLU A 116 -7.65 27.30 -13.48
CA GLU A 116 -6.69 28.38 -13.20
C GLU A 116 -6.39 28.58 -11.69
N LYS A 117 -7.24 28.06 -10.79
CA LYS A 117 -7.03 28.14 -9.34
C LYS A 117 -6.31 26.92 -8.77
N GLU A 118 -6.34 25.80 -9.49
CA GLU A 118 -5.72 24.54 -9.09
C GLU A 118 -4.32 24.32 -9.70
N GLY A 119 -3.92 25.12 -10.70
CA GLY A 119 -2.58 25.12 -11.32
C GLY A 119 -1.62 26.15 -10.73
#